data_AF-A0A4S4BEH1-F1
#
_entry.id   AF-A0A4S4BEH1-F1
#
_cell.length_a   1.000
_cell.length_b   1.000
_cell.length_c   1.000
_cell.angle_alpha   90.00
_cell.angle_beta   90.00
_cell.angle_gamma   90.00
#
_symmetry.space_group_name_H-M   'P 1'
#
loop_
_entity.id
_entity.type
_entity.pdbx_description
1 polymer ?
#
loop_
_entity_poly.entity_id
_entity_poly.type
_entity_poly.pdbx_seq_one_letter_code
_entity_poly.pdbx_strand_id
1 'polypeptide(L)'
;MSELTLGEKFGELNQWYDSLPEEQQDLVIQAISESYKAIIHWLQANAPEIGEIYESLQEQVHEWGKRGSSPYIRSRMSSYKAHPDLAKAMRDIASRTLEPYRNAAYLRKRESDEFEKIVTLIIMDNYVERRFNSYYYCDEYLGISDLPNTRSSYMTVMNLVEQHYERLDTLEELGEFMEEELSFSVEKIDIFLKLLIEYREDLDRFMLFRKLKRLEQAMLRLEVPLSL
;
A
#
# COMPACT_ATOMS: atom_id res chain seq x y z
N MET A 1 2.68 -25.92 -22.71
CA MET A 1 3.65 -24.89 -23.11
C MET A 1 4.64 -24.76 -21.97
N SER A 2 5.95 -24.73 -22.24
CA SER A 2 6.96 -24.56 -21.18
C SER A 2 6.85 -23.14 -20.62
N GLU A 3 6.80 -23.02 -19.30
CA GLU A 3 6.78 -21.73 -18.62
C GLU A 3 8.10 -21.00 -18.86
N LEU A 4 8.04 -19.74 -19.33
CA LEU A 4 9.21 -18.92 -19.57
C LEU A 4 9.96 -18.65 -18.26
N THR A 5 11.28 -18.76 -18.29
CA THR A 5 12.14 -18.33 -17.19
C THR A 5 12.09 -16.82 -17.00
N LEU A 6 12.46 -16.32 -15.82
CA LEU A 6 12.50 -14.87 -15.55
C LEU A 6 13.40 -14.10 -16.53
N GLY A 7 14.51 -14.70 -16.95
CA GLY A 7 15.40 -14.07 -17.94
C GLY A 7 14.77 -13.97 -19.33
N GLU A 8 14.02 -14.99 -19.75
CA GLU A 8 13.28 -14.98 -21.01
C GLU A 8 12.13 -13.96 -20.96
N LYS A 9 11.37 -13.90 -19.87
CA LYS A 9 10.32 -12.90 -19.64
C LYS A 9 10.85 -11.47 -19.74
N PHE A 10 11.98 -11.16 -19.08
CA PHE A 10 12.62 -9.84 -19.23
C PHE A 10 13.12 -9.59 -20.66
N GLY A 11 13.64 -10.63 -21.33
CA GLY A 11 14.07 -10.54 -22.72
C GLY A 11 12.92 -10.16 -23.66
N GLU A 12 11.78 -10.83 -23.55
CA GLU A 12 10.58 -10.58 -24.35
C GLU A 12 9.99 -9.20 -24.08
N LEU A 13 9.87 -8.81 -22.80
CA LEU A 13 9.37 -7.48 -22.43
C LEU A 13 10.29 -6.37 -22.98
N ASN A 14 11.61 -6.54 -22.88
CA ASN A 14 12.57 -5.59 -23.44
C ASN A 14 12.45 -5.49 -24.96
N GLN A 15 12.43 -6.62 -25.67
CA GLN A 15 12.32 -6.64 -27.14
C GLN A 15 11.04 -5.97 -27.62
N TRP A 16 9.93 -6.24 -26.94
CA TRP A 16 8.66 -5.57 -27.23
C TRP A 16 8.78 -4.06 -27.00
N TYR A 17 9.28 -3.62 -25.84
CA TYR A 17 9.42 -2.21 -25.52
C TYR A 17 10.32 -1.47 -26.53
N ASP A 18 11.47 -2.06 -26.87
CA ASP A 18 12.43 -1.52 -27.84
C ASP A 18 11.84 -1.46 -29.27
N SER A 19 10.82 -2.26 -29.58
CA SER A 19 10.13 -2.25 -30.88
C SER A 19 9.08 -1.14 -31.03
N LEU A 20 8.68 -0.52 -29.92
CA LEU A 20 7.69 0.56 -29.91
C LEU A 20 8.32 1.90 -30.39
N PRO A 21 7.53 2.77 -31.05
CA PRO A 21 7.92 4.17 -31.23
C PRO A 21 8.18 4.86 -29.88
N GLU A 22 9.09 5.83 -29.84
CA GLU A 22 9.47 6.57 -28.62
C GLU A 22 8.25 7.15 -27.87
N GLU A 23 7.28 7.73 -28.59
CA GLU A 23 6.04 8.24 -27.98
C GLU A 23 5.23 7.15 -27.26
N GLN A 24 5.23 5.92 -27.77
CA GLN A 24 4.55 4.78 -27.13
C GLN A 24 5.34 4.23 -25.96
N GLN A 25 6.68 4.26 -26.03
CA GLN A 25 7.55 3.92 -24.90
C GLN A 25 7.29 4.84 -23.71
N ASP A 26 7.17 6.14 -23.95
CA ASP A 26 6.84 7.12 -22.91
C ASP A 26 5.46 6.86 -22.28
N LEU A 27 4.45 6.54 -23.09
CA LEU A 27 3.11 6.18 -22.60
C LEU A 27 3.14 4.94 -21.71
N VAL A 28 3.93 3.93 -22.06
CA VAL A 28 4.12 2.73 -21.23
C VAL A 28 4.75 3.09 -19.89
N ILE A 29 5.82 3.89 -19.88
CA ILE A 29 6.49 4.32 -18.63
C ILE A 29 5.55 5.17 -17.77
N GLN A 30 4.75 6.04 -18.38
CA GLN A 30 3.74 6.82 -17.69
C GLN A 30 2.68 5.91 -17.07
N ALA A 31 2.13 4.96 -17.81
CA ALA A 31 1.12 4.02 -17.31
C ALA A 31 1.64 3.17 -16.14
N ILE A 32 2.89 2.69 -16.20
CA ILE A 32 3.56 2.00 -15.07
C ILE A 32 3.66 2.93 -13.85
N SER A 33 4.01 4.19 -14.08
CA SER A 33 4.21 5.18 -13.02
C SER A 33 2.91 5.63 -12.36
N GLU A 34 1.79 5.56 -13.05
CA GLU A 34 0.47 5.89 -12.52
C GLU A 34 -0.05 4.82 -11.54
N SER A 35 -0.20 3.58 -12.00
CA SER A 35 -0.60 2.45 -11.14
C SER A 35 -0.44 1.10 -11.83
N TYR A 36 -0.42 0.01 -11.07
CA TYR A 36 -0.50 -1.35 -11.63
C TYR A 36 -1.74 -1.56 -12.49
N LYS A 37 -2.90 -1.05 -12.06
CA LYS A 37 -4.15 -1.18 -12.82
C LYS A 37 -4.08 -0.43 -14.16
N ALA A 38 -3.42 0.73 -14.20
CA ALA A 38 -3.30 1.53 -15.41
C ALA A 38 -2.48 0.80 -16.49
N ILE A 39 -1.29 0.29 -16.14
CA ILE A 39 -0.46 -0.45 -17.10
C ILE A 39 -1.09 -1.77 -17.53
N ILE A 40 -1.70 -2.52 -16.61
CA ILE A 40 -2.38 -3.78 -16.93
C ILE A 40 -3.51 -3.51 -17.94
N HIS A 41 -4.35 -2.51 -17.68
CA HIS A 41 -5.43 -2.14 -18.59
C HIS A 41 -4.91 -1.71 -19.97
N TRP A 42 -3.82 -0.93 -19.99
CA TRP A 42 -3.21 -0.50 -21.24
C TRP A 42 -2.61 -1.69 -22.03
N LEU A 43 -1.92 -2.61 -21.36
CA LEU A 43 -1.35 -3.81 -22.00
C LEU A 43 -2.43 -4.75 -22.50
N GLN A 44 -3.50 -4.97 -21.74
CA GLN A 44 -4.64 -5.78 -22.18
C GLN A 44 -5.31 -5.22 -23.44
N ALA A 45 -5.31 -3.90 -23.64
CA ALA A 45 -5.88 -3.27 -24.82
C ALA A 45 -4.94 -3.26 -26.04
N ASN A 46 -3.62 -3.14 -25.82
CA ASN A 46 -2.65 -2.88 -26.89
C ASN A 46 -1.69 -4.05 -27.19
N ALA A 47 -1.36 -4.87 -26.19
CA ALA A 47 -0.42 -5.99 -26.30
C ALA A 47 -0.73 -7.09 -25.24
N PRO A 48 -1.82 -7.86 -25.40
CA PRO A 48 -2.29 -8.81 -24.37
C PRO A 48 -1.26 -9.86 -23.96
N GLU A 49 -0.49 -10.39 -24.92
CA GLU A 49 0.56 -11.38 -24.67
C GLU A 49 1.69 -10.83 -23.78
N ILE A 50 1.98 -9.53 -23.90
CA ILE A 50 2.93 -8.84 -23.04
C ILE A 50 2.33 -8.53 -21.67
N GLY A 51 1.01 -8.35 -21.59
CA GLY A 51 0.27 -8.15 -20.34
C GLY A 51 0.57 -9.25 -19.32
N GLU A 52 0.42 -10.51 -19.71
CA GLU A 52 0.67 -11.65 -18.83
C GLU A 52 2.14 -11.73 -18.37
N ILE A 53 3.08 -11.44 -19.29
CA ILE A 53 4.52 -11.40 -18.98
C ILE A 53 4.83 -10.29 -17.98
N TYR A 54 4.28 -9.10 -18.22
CA TYR A 54 4.48 -7.93 -17.36
C TYR A 54 3.92 -8.19 -15.95
N GLU A 55 2.70 -8.71 -15.84
CA GLU A 55 2.08 -9.06 -14.55
C GLU A 55 2.98 -10.01 -13.75
N SER A 56 3.40 -11.12 -14.38
CA SER A 56 4.28 -12.11 -13.72
C SER A 56 5.63 -11.52 -13.30
N LEU A 57 6.24 -10.67 -14.13
CA LEU A 57 7.47 -9.97 -13.77
C LEU A 57 7.25 -8.98 -12.63
N GLN A 58 6.13 -8.27 -12.62
CA GLN A 58 5.82 -7.28 -11.60
C GLN A 58 5.54 -7.93 -10.24
N GLU A 59 4.85 -9.08 -10.21
CA GLU A 59 4.72 -9.92 -9.01
C GLU A 59 6.09 -10.31 -8.47
N GLN A 60 7.01 -10.75 -9.34
CA GLN A 60 8.35 -11.13 -8.92
C GLN A 60 9.16 -9.94 -8.37
N VAL A 61 9.03 -8.75 -8.97
CA VAL A 61 9.65 -7.51 -8.49
C VAL A 61 9.07 -7.12 -7.13
N HIS A 62 7.76 -7.30 -6.94
CA HIS A 62 7.07 -7.06 -5.67
C HIS A 62 7.57 -8.01 -4.58
N GLU A 63 7.72 -9.30 -4.87
CA GLU A 63 8.31 -10.30 -3.97
C GLU A 63 9.76 -9.98 -3.58
N TRP A 64 10.58 -9.52 -4.54
CA TRP A 64 11.92 -9.03 -4.23
C TRP A 64 11.89 -7.82 -3.30
N GLY A 65 10.89 -6.94 -3.47
CA GLY A 65 10.70 -5.77 -2.61
C GLY A 65 10.18 -6.09 -1.20
N LYS A 66 9.44 -7.19 -1.01
CA LYS A 66 9.09 -7.72 0.32
C LYS A 66 10.33 -8.25 1.06
N ARG A 67 11.26 -8.88 0.32
CA ARG A 67 12.46 -9.56 0.88
C ARG A 67 13.68 -8.66 1.06
N GLY A 68 13.76 -7.52 0.37
CA GLY A 68 14.98 -6.73 0.30
C GLY A 68 14.78 -5.23 0.08
N SER A 69 15.90 -4.51 0.10
CA SER A 69 15.95 -3.07 -0.14
C SER A 69 15.91 -2.72 -1.64
N SER A 70 15.70 -1.45 -1.98
CA SER A 70 15.74 -0.97 -3.37
C SER A 70 17.02 -1.35 -4.14
N PRO A 71 18.24 -1.30 -3.53
CA PRO A 71 19.46 -1.85 -4.14
C PRO A 71 19.39 -3.33 -4.49
N TYR A 72 18.72 -4.15 -3.68
CA TYR A 72 18.55 -5.59 -3.95
C TYR A 72 17.70 -5.82 -5.19
N ILE A 73 16.55 -5.14 -5.31
CA ILE A 73 15.70 -5.21 -6.50
C ILE A 73 16.49 -4.81 -7.75
N ARG A 74 17.21 -3.68 -7.68
CA ARG A 74 18.05 -3.20 -8.78
C ARG A 74 19.07 -4.25 -9.22
N SER A 75 19.80 -4.85 -8.28
CA SER A 75 20.78 -5.89 -8.58
C SER A 75 20.15 -7.10 -9.27
N ARG A 76 18.95 -7.53 -8.84
CA ARG A 76 18.22 -8.63 -9.46
C ARG A 76 17.81 -8.30 -10.88
N MET A 77 17.15 -7.17 -11.10
CA MET A 77 16.72 -6.74 -12.44
C MET A 77 17.90 -6.59 -13.41
N SER A 78 19.02 -6.03 -12.95
CA SER A 78 20.24 -5.93 -13.75
C SER A 78 20.84 -7.31 -14.09
N SER A 79 20.78 -8.29 -13.19
CA SER A 79 21.25 -9.66 -13.47
C SER A 79 20.46 -10.36 -14.58
N TYR A 80 19.19 -10.00 -14.75
CA TYR A 80 18.33 -10.46 -15.85
C TYR A 80 18.32 -9.50 -17.05
N LYS A 81 19.21 -8.50 -17.08
CA LYS A 81 19.33 -7.53 -18.17
C LYS A 81 18.03 -6.78 -18.49
N ALA A 82 17.21 -6.48 -17.50
CA ALA A 82 16.01 -5.67 -17.68
C ALA A 82 16.35 -4.29 -18.30
N HIS A 83 15.52 -3.81 -19.23
CA HIS A 83 15.68 -2.50 -19.85
C HIS A 83 15.71 -1.41 -18.77
N PRO A 84 16.65 -0.44 -18.79
CA PRO A 84 16.84 0.51 -17.70
C PRO A 84 15.58 1.31 -17.32
N ASP A 85 14.80 1.75 -18.32
CA ASP A 85 13.62 2.58 -18.09
C ASP A 85 12.46 1.76 -17.50
N LEU A 86 12.20 0.59 -18.06
CA LEU A 86 11.24 -0.37 -17.48
C LEU A 86 11.65 -0.78 -16.07
N ALA A 87 12.93 -1.10 -15.86
CA ALA A 87 13.43 -1.52 -14.56
C ALA A 87 13.28 -0.43 -13.49
N LYS A 88 13.52 0.82 -13.87
CA LYS A 88 13.30 1.97 -12.99
C LYS A 88 11.80 2.13 -12.68
N ALA A 89 10.95 2.16 -13.70
CA ALA A 89 9.51 2.36 -13.55
C ALA A 89 8.87 1.26 -12.68
N MET A 90 9.12 -0.02 -13.00
CA MET A 90 8.62 -1.19 -12.28
C MET A 90 9.06 -1.22 -10.80
N ARG A 91 10.32 -0.84 -10.53
CA ARG A 91 10.82 -0.74 -9.15
C ARG A 91 10.16 0.40 -8.39
N ASP A 92 9.99 1.56 -9.02
CA ASP A 92 9.46 2.74 -8.37
C ASP A 92 7.96 2.58 -8.07
N ILE A 93 7.18 1.92 -8.95
CA ILE A 93 5.81 1.52 -8.61
C ILE A 93 5.78 0.45 -7.51
N ALA A 94 6.63 -0.59 -7.58
CA ALA A 94 6.69 -1.61 -6.53
C ALA A 94 7.03 -1.04 -5.16
N SER A 95 7.96 -0.08 -5.10
CA SER A 95 8.34 0.57 -3.85
C SER A 95 7.20 1.37 -3.23
N ARG A 96 6.36 2.01 -4.06
CA ARG A 96 5.17 2.73 -3.59
C ARG A 96 4.08 1.77 -3.13
N THR A 97 3.78 0.73 -3.91
CA THR A 97 2.77 -0.27 -3.53
C THR A 97 3.17 -1.04 -2.26
N LEU A 98 4.47 -1.25 -2.03
CA LEU A 98 4.98 -1.92 -0.82
C LEU A 98 5.10 -1.00 0.40
N GLU A 99 4.83 0.30 0.28
CA GLU A 99 4.95 1.21 1.41
C GLU A 99 4.07 0.79 2.61
N PRO A 100 2.79 0.40 2.45
CA PRO A 100 1.98 -0.13 3.54
C PRO A 100 2.61 -1.39 4.18
N TYR A 101 3.10 -2.32 3.36
CA TYR A 101 3.79 -3.52 3.83
C TYR A 101 5.04 -3.17 4.65
N ARG A 102 5.83 -2.18 4.24
CA ARG A 102 7.04 -1.74 4.95
C ARG A 102 6.70 -1.03 6.26
N ASN A 103 5.68 -0.17 6.25
CA ASN A 103 5.24 0.53 7.46
C ASN A 103 4.72 -0.46 8.52
N ALA A 104 4.05 -1.53 8.09
CA ALA A 104 3.56 -2.58 8.98
C ALA A 104 4.67 -3.48 9.56
N ALA A 105 5.92 -3.38 9.08
CA ALA A 105 6.98 -4.32 9.43
C ALA A 105 7.31 -4.36 10.92
N TYR A 106 7.22 -3.21 11.60
CA TYR A 106 7.44 -3.15 13.05
C TYR A 106 6.36 -3.94 13.79
N LEU A 107 5.08 -3.66 13.52
CA LEU A 107 3.94 -4.32 14.16
C LEU A 107 3.91 -5.84 13.89
N ARG A 108 4.24 -6.27 12.66
CA ARG A 108 4.31 -7.69 12.30
C ARG A 108 5.22 -8.51 13.23
N LYS A 109 6.37 -7.92 13.59
CA LYS A 109 7.44 -8.60 14.34
C LYS A 109 7.23 -8.57 15.86
N ARG A 110 6.23 -7.85 16.34
CA ARG A 110 5.93 -7.76 17.78
C ARG A 110 5.22 -9.01 18.27
N GLU A 111 5.39 -9.33 19.54
CA GLU A 111 4.57 -10.34 20.19
C GLU A 111 3.11 -9.85 20.27
N SER A 112 2.16 -10.77 20.38
CA SER A 112 0.73 -10.47 20.35
C SER A 112 0.30 -9.45 21.41
N ASP A 113 0.78 -9.60 22.65
CA ASP A 113 0.47 -8.67 23.75
C ASP A 113 1.04 -7.26 23.49
N GLU A 114 2.24 -7.16 22.93
CA GLU A 114 2.84 -5.88 22.55
C GLU A 114 2.07 -5.25 21.38
N PHE A 115 1.70 -6.06 20.39
CA PHE A 115 0.89 -5.63 19.26
C PHE A 115 -0.46 -5.08 19.72
N GLU A 116 -1.19 -5.82 20.55
CA GLU A 116 -2.48 -5.41 21.13
C GLU A 116 -2.33 -4.08 21.85
N LYS A 117 -1.37 -3.98 22.78
CA LYS A 117 -1.11 -2.74 23.52
C LYS A 117 -0.85 -1.55 22.59
N ILE A 118 -0.01 -1.72 21.57
CA ILE A 118 0.32 -0.64 20.63
C ILE A 118 -0.91 -0.23 19.83
N VAL A 119 -1.65 -1.18 19.27
CA VAL A 119 -2.84 -0.91 18.45
C VAL A 119 -3.91 -0.23 19.29
N THR A 120 -4.21 -0.74 20.49
CA THR A 120 -5.20 -0.16 21.41
C THR A 120 -4.86 1.29 21.72
N LEU A 121 -3.61 1.59 22.09
CA LEU A 121 -3.19 2.95 22.39
C LEU A 121 -3.33 3.89 21.18
N ILE A 122 -3.03 3.42 19.97
CA ILE A 122 -3.19 4.21 18.74
C ILE A 122 -4.67 4.44 18.43
N ILE A 123 -5.54 3.42 18.57
CA ILE A 123 -6.98 3.57 18.36
C ILE A 123 -7.56 4.56 19.38
N MET A 124 -7.22 4.40 20.66
CA MET A 124 -7.66 5.30 21.72
C MET A 124 -7.21 6.73 21.44
N ASP A 125 -5.96 6.94 21.01
CA ASP A 125 -5.49 8.28 20.70
C ASP A 125 -6.19 8.89 19.48
N ASN A 126 -6.40 8.15 18.40
CA ASN A 126 -6.90 8.78 17.18
C ASN A 126 -8.42 8.93 17.15
N TYR A 127 -9.14 8.01 17.79
CA TYR A 127 -10.58 7.85 17.56
C TYR A 127 -11.43 8.01 18.81
N VAL A 128 -10.92 7.67 19.99
CA VAL A 128 -11.69 7.62 21.24
C VAL A 128 -11.42 8.85 22.12
N GLU A 129 -10.22 8.93 22.70
CA GLU A 129 -9.87 9.92 23.73
C GLU A 129 -9.12 11.14 23.19
N ARG A 130 -8.39 11.01 22.07
CA ARG A 130 -7.59 12.13 21.48
C ARG A 130 -6.64 12.78 22.46
N ARG A 131 -5.94 11.93 23.21
CA ARG A 131 -5.15 12.33 24.38
C ARG A 131 -3.81 12.95 24.02
N PHE A 132 -3.13 12.43 23.00
CA PHE A 132 -1.77 12.76 22.59
C PHE A 132 -1.75 13.63 21.33
N ASN A 133 -2.74 13.51 20.44
CA ASN A 133 -2.91 14.34 19.22
C ASN A 133 -1.69 14.36 18.27
N SER A 134 -0.71 13.47 18.47
CA SER A 134 0.48 13.34 17.66
C SER A 134 1.26 12.07 18.00
N TYR A 135 1.83 11.41 16.99
CA TYR A 135 2.72 10.27 17.17
C TYR A 135 3.96 10.60 18.02
N TYR A 136 4.40 11.87 18.06
CA TYR A 136 5.53 12.31 18.89
C TYR A 136 5.25 12.10 20.38
N TYR A 137 4.06 12.51 20.84
CA TYR A 137 3.67 12.36 22.24
C TYR A 137 3.32 10.90 22.55
N CYS A 138 2.80 10.16 21.58
CA CYS A 138 2.47 8.76 21.78
C CYS A 138 3.71 7.84 21.91
N ASP A 139 4.86 8.19 21.31
CA ASP A 139 6.11 7.40 21.42
C ASP A 139 6.52 7.14 22.88
N GLU A 140 6.38 8.16 23.73
CA GLU A 140 6.69 8.09 25.17
C GLU A 140 5.77 7.09 25.90
N TYR A 141 4.48 7.03 25.52
CA TYR A 141 3.50 6.12 26.12
C TYR A 141 3.54 4.70 25.55
N LEU A 142 3.88 4.57 24.26
CA LEU A 142 4.05 3.29 23.59
C LEU A 142 5.31 2.57 24.07
N GLY A 143 6.31 3.30 24.57
CA GLY A 143 7.58 2.74 25.05
C GLY A 143 8.45 2.18 23.93
N ILE A 144 8.17 2.55 22.68
CA ILE A 144 8.92 2.11 21.49
C ILE A 144 10.30 2.78 21.47
N SER A 145 10.38 4.06 21.86
CA SER A 145 11.61 4.86 21.90
C SER A 145 12.32 4.92 20.53
N ASP A 146 11.54 4.88 19.45
CA ASP A 146 11.99 4.90 18.06
C ASP A 146 10.90 5.57 17.20
N LEU A 147 11.04 6.88 17.03
CA LEU A 147 10.07 7.72 16.33
C LEU A 147 9.71 7.24 14.92
N PRO A 148 10.67 6.82 14.06
CA PRO A 148 10.35 6.17 12.78
C PRO A 148 9.40 4.98 12.91
N ASN A 149 9.65 4.08 13.86
CA ASN A 149 8.82 2.91 14.08
C ASN A 149 7.45 3.28 14.66
N THR A 150 7.41 4.21 15.63
CA THR A 150 6.15 4.74 16.18
C THR A 150 5.29 5.40 15.11
N ARG A 151 5.89 6.24 14.25
CA ARG A 151 5.19 6.85 13.11
C ARG A 151 4.65 5.78 12.17
N SER A 152 5.44 4.76 11.85
CA SER A 152 5.04 3.69 10.93
C SER A 152 3.87 2.88 11.51
N SER A 153 3.92 2.53 12.79
CA SER A 153 2.82 1.90 13.53
C SER A 153 1.55 2.74 13.51
N TYR A 154 1.66 4.04 13.77
CA TYR A 154 0.53 4.99 13.67
C TYR A 154 -0.12 4.93 12.30
N MET A 155 0.69 5.12 11.26
CA MET A 155 0.21 5.12 9.88
C MET A 155 -0.44 3.80 9.51
N THR A 156 0.13 2.66 9.92
CA THR A 156 -0.44 1.34 9.65
C THR A 156 -1.81 1.17 10.32
N VAL A 157 -1.93 1.45 11.61
CA VAL A 157 -3.20 1.28 12.34
C VAL A 157 -4.26 2.24 11.79
N MET A 158 -3.91 3.51 11.59
CA MET A 158 -4.83 4.48 11.03
C MET A 158 -5.28 4.08 9.62
N ASN A 159 -4.36 3.65 8.76
CA ASN A 159 -4.70 3.19 7.42
C ASN A 159 -5.62 1.98 7.46
N LEU A 160 -5.39 0.99 8.32
CA LEU A 160 -6.26 -0.19 8.43
C LEU A 160 -7.68 0.18 8.85
N VAL A 161 -7.82 1.07 9.84
CA VAL A 161 -9.13 1.64 10.22
C VAL A 161 -9.76 2.34 9.03
N GLU A 162 -9.03 3.25 8.36
CA GLU A 162 -9.55 3.99 7.20
C GLU A 162 -9.97 3.08 6.05
N GLN A 163 -9.21 2.02 5.74
CA GLN A 163 -9.55 1.05 4.71
C GLN A 163 -10.91 0.40 4.99
N HIS A 164 -11.16 -0.03 6.22
CA HIS A 164 -12.45 -0.59 6.62
C HIS A 164 -13.63 0.38 6.48
N TYR A 165 -13.41 1.68 6.71
CA TYR A 165 -14.51 2.65 6.66
C TYR A 165 -14.70 3.34 5.30
N GLU A 166 -13.72 3.20 4.39
CA GLU A 166 -13.72 3.86 3.09
C GLU A 166 -13.77 2.90 1.90
N ARG A 167 -13.30 1.65 2.02
CA ARG A 167 -13.07 0.77 0.87
C ARG A 167 -13.50 -0.68 1.05
N LEU A 168 -13.32 -1.25 2.23
CA LEU A 168 -13.63 -2.65 2.53
C LEU A 168 -14.95 -2.70 3.28
N ASP A 169 -15.93 -3.44 2.75
CA ASP A 169 -17.30 -3.42 3.28
C ASP A 169 -17.44 -4.30 4.53
N THR A 170 -16.54 -5.26 4.73
CA THR A 170 -16.61 -6.22 5.83
C THR A 170 -15.30 -6.31 6.64
N LEU A 171 -15.39 -6.85 7.86
CA LEU A 171 -14.22 -7.18 8.68
C LEU A 171 -13.43 -8.37 8.12
N GLU A 172 -14.09 -9.25 7.36
CA GLU A 172 -13.47 -10.39 6.68
C GLU A 172 -12.52 -9.90 5.58
N GLU A 173 -12.98 -9.00 4.71
CA GLU A 173 -12.13 -8.35 3.69
C GLU A 173 -10.92 -7.61 4.30
N LEU A 174 -11.09 -7.01 5.48
CA LEU A 174 -9.97 -6.39 6.20
C LEU A 174 -8.96 -7.42 6.70
N GLY A 175 -9.45 -8.57 7.19
CA GLY A 175 -8.61 -9.69 7.61
C GLY A 175 -7.79 -10.25 6.45
N GLU A 176 -8.44 -10.50 5.31
CA GLU A 176 -7.79 -10.94 4.07
C GLU A 176 -6.72 -9.94 3.62
N PHE A 177 -7.03 -8.65 3.61
CA PHE A 177 -6.05 -7.61 3.30
C PHE A 177 -4.85 -7.61 4.27
N MET A 178 -5.09 -7.76 5.58
CA MET A 178 -4.02 -7.84 6.57
C MET A 178 -3.12 -9.08 6.39
N GLU A 179 -3.69 -10.20 5.96
CA GLU A 179 -2.96 -11.43 5.69
C GLU A 179 -2.17 -11.34 4.38
N GLU A 180 -2.85 -11.06 3.27
CA GLU A 180 -2.29 -11.15 1.91
C GLU A 180 -1.31 -9.99 1.62
N GLU A 181 -1.75 -8.76 1.90
CA GLU A 181 -1.00 -7.55 1.55
C GLU A 181 0.01 -7.19 2.62
N LEU A 182 -0.33 -7.41 3.90
CA LEU A 182 0.50 -6.99 5.02
C LEU A 182 1.16 -8.15 5.76
N SER A 183 0.86 -9.42 5.48
CA SER A 183 1.47 -10.60 6.12
C SER A 183 1.42 -10.59 7.66
N PHE A 184 0.31 -10.13 8.24
CA PHE A 184 0.04 -10.34 9.66
C PHE A 184 -0.32 -11.81 9.93
N SER A 185 -0.03 -12.30 11.13
CA SER A 185 -0.49 -13.62 11.57
C SER A 185 -1.98 -13.57 11.90
N VAL A 186 -2.67 -14.72 11.75
CA VAL A 186 -4.09 -14.89 12.11
C VAL A 186 -4.40 -14.35 13.51
N GLU A 187 -3.54 -14.63 14.49
CA GLU A 187 -3.70 -14.13 15.86
C GLU A 187 -3.70 -12.60 15.95
N LYS A 188 -2.81 -11.91 15.23
CA LYS A 188 -2.77 -10.44 15.21
C LYS A 188 -3.95 -9.85 14.45
N ILE A 189 -4.43 -10.54 13.42
CA ILE A 189 -5.65 -10.19 12.70
C ILE A 189 -6.83 -10.26 13.67
N ASP A 190 -7.00 -11.38 14.37
CA ASP A 190 -8.08 -11.56 15.35
C ASP A 190 -8.05 -10.49 16.44
N ILE A 191 -6.88 -10.14 16.96
CA ILE A 191 -6.71 -9.05 17.93
C ILE A 191 -7.19 -7.74 17.33
N PHE A 192 -6.71 -7.38 16.14
CA PHE A 192 -7.08 -6.12 15.49
C PHE A 192 -8.60 -6.02 15.24
N LEU A 193 -9.21 -7.08 14.70
CA LEU A 193 -10.65 -7.12 14.43
C LEU A 193 -11.48 -7.03 15.72
N LYS A 194 -11.04 -7.69 16.80
CA LYS A 194 -11.69 -7.56 18.13
C LYS A 194 -11.64 -6.12 18.63
N LEU A 195 -10.50 -5.44 18.49
CA LEU A 195 -10.38 -4.03 18.88
C LEU A 195 -11.29 -3.12 18.05
N LEU A 196 -11.45 -3.37 16.75
CA LEU A 196 -12.42 -2.61 15.94
C LEU A 196 -13.85 -2.80 16.42
N ILE A 197 -14.22 -4.02 16.83
CA ILE A 197 -15.54 -4.31 17.38
C ILE A 197 -15.72 -3.63 18.74
N GLU A 198 -14.71 -3.69 19.60
CA GLU A 198 -14.70 -3.06 20.93
C GLU A 198 -14.90 -1.55 20.84
N TYR A 199 -14.18 -0.87 19.95
CA TYR A 199 -14.23 0.58 19.78
C TYR A 199 -15.20 1.06 18.68
N ARG A 200 -16.10 0.19 18.22
CA ARG A 200 -16.93 0.45 17.03
C ARG A 200 -17.73 1.75 17.13
N GLU A 201 -18.36 2.03 18.26
CA GLU A 201 -19.21 3.21 18.40
C GLU A 201 -18.41 4.52 18.24
N ASP A 202 -17.23 4.59 18.84
CA ASP A 202 -16.35 5.76 18.74
C ASP A 202 -15.77 5.91 17.32
N LEU A 203 -15.37 4.80 16.71
CA LEU A 203 -14.87 4.75 15.34
C LEU A 203 -15.94 5.19 14.33
N ASP A 204 -17.16 4.63 14.41
CA ASP A 204 -18.31 4.97 13.57
C ASP A 204 -18.61 6.47 13.68
N ARG A 205 -18.67 6.99 14.92
CA ARG A 205 -18.91 8.40 15.20
C ARG A 205 -17.82 9.28 14.58
N PHE A 206 -16.55 8.95 14.82
CA PHE A 206 -15.41 9.69 14.28
C PHE A 206 -15.47 9.77 12.75
N MET A 207 -15.66 8.61 12.11
CA MET A 207 -15.63 8.50 10.64
C MET A 207 -16.85 9.17 10.01
N LEU A 208 -18.02 9.13 10.65
CA LEU A 208 -19.18 9.91 10.23
C LEU A 208 -18.89 11.42 10.28
N PHE A 209 -18.34 11.93 11.39
CA PHE A 209 -17.96 13.35 11.48
C PHE A 209 -16.93 13.74 10.41
N ARG A 210 -15.94 12.89 10.13
CA ARG A 210 -14.96 13.13 9.07
C ARG A 210 -15.62 13.20 7.69
N LYS A 211 -16.55 12.29 7.38
CA LYS A 211 -17.31 12.29 6.11
C LYS A 211 -18.17 13.55 5.99
N LEU A 212 -18.88 13.95 7.05
CA LEU A 212 -19.66 15.19 7.08
C LEU A 212 -18.81 16.44 6.84
N LYS A 213 -17.64 16.54 7.49
CA LYS A 213 -16.70 17.66 7.29
C LYS A 213 -16.17 17.72 5.85
N ARG A 214 -15.90 16.57 5.23
CA ARG A 214 -15.50 16.51 3.81
C ARG A 214 -16.62 16.99 2.89
N LEU A 215 -17.87 16.62 3.17
CA LEU A 215 -19.04 17.07 2.42
C LEU A 215 -19.25 18.59 2.55
N GLU A 216 -19.18 19.13 3.77
CA GLU A 216 -19.25 20.57 4.03
C GLU A 216 -18.19 21.33 3.23
N GLN A 217 -16.93 20.85 3.24
CA GLN A 217 -15.85 21.45 2.47
C GLN A 217 -16.06 21.36 0.95
N ALA A 218 -16.63 20.26 0.46
CA ALA A 218 -16.95 20.11 -0.95
C ALA A 218 -18.08 21.07 -1.37
N MET A 219 -19.10 21.23 -0.54
CA MET A 219 -20.19 22.18 -0.78
C MET A 219 -19.68 23.63 -0.82
N LEU A 220 -18.85 24.04 0.14
CA LEU A 220 -18.23 25.37 0.16
C LEU A 220 -17.35 25.66 -1.08
N ARG A 221 -16.75 24.63 -1.69
CA ARG A 221 -15.97 24.77 -2.93
C ARG A 221 -16.84 24.85 -4.19
N LEU A 222 -18.04 24.28 -4.16
CA LEU A 222 -19.02 24.38 -5.23
C LEU A 222 -19.74 25.74 -5.20
N GLU A 223 -19.81 26.38 -4.03
CA GLU A 223 -20.24 27.76 -3.85
C GLU A 223 -19.13 28.76 -4.25
N VAL A 224 -18.85 28.86 -5.56
CA VAL A 224 -18.13 30.00 -6.19
C VAL A 224 -19.16 31.11 -6.47
N PRO A 225 -18.80 32.40 -6.29
CA PRO A 225 -19.56 33.37 -5.51
C PRO A 225 -20.84 33.83 -6.21
N LEU A 226 -21.86 34.15 -5.41
CA LEU A 226 -22.90 35.09 -5.84
C LEU A 226 -22.24 36.42 -6.16
N SER A 227 -21.84 36.61 -7.42
CA SER A 227 -21.57 37.93 -7.99
C SER A 227 -22.88 38.71 -7.95
N LEU A 228 -23.03 39.54 -6.92
CA LEU A 228 -23.87 40.74 -6.95
C LEU A 228 -23.03 41.90 -7.50
#